data_AF-A0A0V1Q1D9-F1
#
_entry.id   AF-A0A0V1Q1D9-F1
#
_cell.length_a   1.000
_cell.length_b   1.000
_cell.length_c   1.000
_cell.angle_alpha   90.00
_cell.angle_beta   90.00
_cell.angle_gamma   90.00
#
_symmetry.space_group_name_H-M   'P 1'
#
loop_
_entity.id
_entity.type
_entity.pdbx_description
1 polymer ?
#
loop_
_entity_poly.entity_id
_entity_poly.type
_entity_poly.pdbx_seq_one_letter_code
_entity_poly.pdbx_strand_id
1 'polypeptide(L)'
;MVLPIVIGLGATVAALTAKSTISAYRKYLLLTPQMIASLNNIRLNSPSPTTEGGKLHPHDSIHRFLRQKYPRAGFNDTMTEQEALMIMGIEGDEIMHMDKKLLKERYRKLMVMNHPDKLGSQYLSQKINQAKDILDKSYLFKK
;
A
#
# COMPACT_ATOMS: atom_id res chain seq x y z
N MET A 1 50.37 38.55 -31.65
CA MET A 1 49.99 37.13 -31.86
C MET A 1 49.06 36.57 -30.76
N VAL A 2 48.47 37.38 -29.88
CA VAL A 2 47.69 36.90 -28.71
C VAL A 2 46.17 36.94 -28.94
N LEU A 3 45.70 37.81 -29.85
CA LEU A 3 44.28 38.01 -30.17
C LEU A 3 43.49 36.72 -30.50
N PRO A 4 43.97 35.79 -31.37
CA PRO A 4 43.20 34.59 -31.70
C PRO A 4 43.09 33.60 -30.52
N ILE A 5 44.07 33.59 -29.60
CA ILE A 5 44.05 32.73 -28.41
C ILE A 5 43.02 33.24 -27.40
N VAL A 6 42.96 34.57 -27.17
CA VAL A 6 41.96 35.18 -26.28
C VAL A 6 40.55 34.97 -26.82
N ILE A 7 40.35 35.11 -28.13
CA ILE A 7 39.05 34.86 -28.77
C ILE A 7 38.64 33.38 -28.65
N GLY A 8 39.57 32.44 -28.87
CA GLY A 8 39.31 31.00 -28.72
C GLY A 8 38.96 30.60 -27.28
N LEU A 9 39.68 31.14 -26.28
CA LEU A 9 39.36 30.93 -24.87
C LEU A 9 38.00 31.54 -24.49
N GLY A 10 37.69 32.75 -24.96
CA GLY A 10 36.38 33.37 -24.75
C GLY A 10 35.23 32.54 -25.32
N ALA A 11 35.39 32.06 -26.56
CA ALA A 11 34.39 31.24 -27.23
C ALA A 11 34.15 29.89 -26.53
N THR A 12 35.21 29.25 -26.02
CA THR A 12 35.10 27.96 -25.32
C THR A 12 34.44 28.11 -23.95
N VAL A 13 34.76 29.16 -23.19
CA VAL A 13 34.08 29.47 -21.91
C VAL A 13 32.60 29.75 -22.17
N ALA A 14 32.28 30.61 -23.15
CA ALA A 14 30.89 30.92 -23.50
C ALA A 14 30.10 29.66 -23.91
N ALA A 15 30.71 28.80 -24.72
CA ALA A 15 30.10 27.55 -25.16
C ALA A 15 29.87 26.57 -23.99
N LEU A 16 30.84 26.41 -23.09
CA LEU A 16 30.71 25.57 -21.90
C LEU A 16 29.64 26.09 -20.95
N THR A 17 29.62 27.41 -20.71
CA THR A 17 28.60 28.05 -19.88
C THR A 17 27.22 27.82 -20.47
N ALA A 18 27.00 28.14 -21.76
CA ALA A 18 25.70 27.92 -22.42
C ALA A 18 25.25 26.45 -22.38
N LYS A 19 26.17 25.50 -22.63
CA LYS A 19 25.85 24.07 -22.56
C LYS A 19 25.47 23.64 -21.14
N SER A 20 26.20 24.13 -20.14
CA SER A 20 25.94 23.81 -18.73
C SER A 20 24.62 24.38 -18.23
N THR A 21 24.29 25.63 -18.60
CA THR A 21 23.06 26.30 -18.18
C THR A 21 21.83 25.62 -18.77
N ILE A 22 21.87 25.26 -20.06
CA ILE A 22 20.77 24.53 -20.72
C ILE A 22 20.57 23.15 -20.07
N SER A 23 21.67 22.42 -19.81
CA SER A 23 21.58 21.10 -19.18
C SER A 23 21.00 21.18 -17.77
N ALA A 24 21.43 22.16 -16.97
CA ALA A 24 20.92 22.40 -15.63
C ALA A 24 19.44 22.79 -15.64
N TYR A 25 19.02 23.67 -16.56
CA TYR A 25 17.63 24.09 -16.71
C TYR A 25 16.69 22.92 -17.03
N ARG A 26 17.10 22.02 -17.93
CA ARG A 26 16.32 20.80 -18.23
C ARG A 26 16.18 19.89 -17.01
N LYS A 27 17.25 19.72 -16.23
CA LYS A 27 17.18 18.97 -14.97
C LYS A 27 16.23 19.65 -13.98
N TYR A 28 16.30 20.97 -13.84
CA TYR A 28 15.44 21.78 -12.97
C TYR A 28 13.95 21.60 -13.28
N LEU A 29 13.56 21.59 -14.56
CA LEU A 29 12.16 21.35 -14.93
C LEU A 29 11.67 19.92 -14.63
N LEU A 30 12.58 18.96 -14.47
CA LEU A 30 12.29 17.57 -14.14
C LEU A 30 12.54 17.25 -12.65
N LEU A 31 12.73 18.27 -11.79
CA LEU A 31 12.98 18.04 -10.37
C LEU A 31 11.75 17.42 -9.69
N THR A 32 11.89 16.18 -9.25
CA THR A 32 10.90 15.54 -8.38
C THR A 32 11.02 16.08 -6.95
N PRO A 33 9.96 16.02 -6.13
CA PRO A 33 10.03 16.38 -4.71
C PRO A 33 11.14 15.64 -3.94
N GLN A 34 11.41 14.38 -4.32
CA GLN A 34 12.49 13.60 -3.74
C GLN A 34 13.88 14.14 -4.10
N MET A 35 14.06 14.55 -5.36
CA MET A 35 15.30 15.14 -5.83
C MET A 35 15.53 16.54 -5.25
N ILE A 36 14.47 17.35 -5.08
CA ILE A 36 14.54 18.64 -4.38
C ILE A 36 15.01 18.44 -2.95
N ALA A 37 14.45 17.45 -2.26
CA ALA A 37 14.80 17.19 -0.88
C ALA A 37 16.24 16.70 -0.72
N SER A 38 16.72 15.79 -1.58
CA SER A 38 18.11 15.33 -1.54
C SER A 38 19.10 16.46 -1.82
N LEU A 39 18.79 17.37 -2.75
CA LEU A 39 19.62 18.55 -3.05
C LEU A 39 19.70 19.53 -1.87
N ASN A 40 18.65 19.63 -1.06
CA ASN A 40 18.60 20.49 0.13
C ASN A 40 19.05 19.76 1.41
N ASN A 41 19.61 18.55 1.29
CA ASN A 41 19.93 17.68 2.43
C ASN A 41 18.74 17.44 3.38
N ILE A 42 17.51 17.61 2.88
CA ILE A 42 16.29 17.28 3.61
C ILE A 42 16.16 15.77 3.58
N ARG A 43 16.32 15.15 4.75
CA ARG A 43 16.00 13.74 4.93
C ARG A 43 14.50 13.60 4.80
N LEU A 44 14.03 13.22 3.60
CA LEU A 44 12.70 12.68 3.47
C LEU A 44 12.70 11.39 4.26
N ASN A 45 12.06 11.42 5.42
CA ASN A 45 11.56 10.23 6.07
C ASN A 45 10.47 9.66 5.15
N SER A 46 10.88 9.11 4.01
CA SER A 46 10.09 8.08 3.36
C SER A 46 9.80 7.08 4.47
N PRO A 47 8.54 6.72 4.73
CA PRO A 47 8.22 5.64 5.65
C PRO A 47 8.68 4.31 5.02
N SER A 48 10.00 4.15 4.93
CA SER A 48 10.75 2.95 4.70
C SER A 48 11.18 2.46 6.08
N PRO A 49 11.18 1.15 6.30
CA PRO A 49 10.80 0.53 7.56
C PRO A 49 11.60 1.11 8.71
N THR A 50 10.88 1.68 9.68
CA THR A 50 11.24 1.74 11.10
C THR A 50 12.69 1.37 11.39
N THR A 51 13.60 2.30 11.10
CA THR A 51 14.96 2.31 11.65
C THR A 51 15.02 3.43 12.68
N GLU A 52 14.07 3.44 13.60
CA GLU A 52 14.22 4.08 14.90
C GLU A 52 14.22 2.95 15.91
N GLY A 53 15.42 2.51 16.33
CA GLY A 53 15.58 1.49 17.37
C GLY A 53 15.78 0.04 16.89
N GLY A 54 16.62 -0.20 15.89
CA GLY A 54 17.52 -1.38 15.86
C GLY A 54 16.95 -2.81 15.90
N LYS A 55 15.66 -3.06 15.66
CA LYS A 55 15.14 -4.42 15.45
C LYS A 55 14.13 -4.43 14.31
N LEU A 56 14.54 -5.01 13.17
CA LEU A 56 13.61 -5.36 12.09
C LEU A 56 12.58 -6.32 12.69
N HIS A 57 11.30 -5.93 12.74
CA HIS A 57 10.29 -6.87 13.22
C HIS A 57 10.21 -8.02 12.20
N PRO A 58 10.31 -9.29 12.62
CA PRO A 58 10.32 -10.43 11.70
C PRO A 58 9.13 -10.50 10.73
N HIS A 59 8.07 -9.74 10.98
CA HIS A 59 6.82 -9.72 10.20
C HIS A 59 6.51 -8.35 9.57
N ASP A 60 7.49 -7.45 9.40
CA ASP A 60 7.27 -6.12 8.81
C ASP A 60 6.65 -6.15 7.40
N SER A 61 7.02 -7.15 6.59
CA SER A 61 6.44 -7.38 5.27
C SER A 61 4.94 -7.69 5.33
N ILE A 62 4.54 -8.54 6.29
CA ILE A 62 3.15 -8.91 6.53
C ILE A 62 2.35 -7.69 7.01
N HIS A 63 2.88 -6.93 7.98
CA HIS A 63 2.21 -5.71 8.44
C HIS A 63 2.07 -4.66 7.33
N ARG A 64 3.03 -4.58 6.40
CA ARG A 64 2.93 -3.70 5.22
C ARG A 64 1.83 -4.17 4.27
N PHE A 65 1.80 -5.46 3.96
CA PHE A 65 0.77 -6.07 3.12
C PHE A 65 -0.63 -5.85 3.70
N LEU A 66 -0.82 -6.15 5.00
CA LEU A 66 -2.11 -5.97 5.67
C LEU A 66 -2.57 -4.50 5.64
N ARG A 67 -1.65 -3.54 5.84
CA ARG A 67 -1.96 -2.10 5.79
C ARG A 67 -2.26 -1.57 4.39
N GLN A 68 -1.81 -2.26 3.34
CA GLN A 68 -2.13 -1.91 1.96
C GLN A 68 -3.44 -2.54 1.52
N LYS A 69 -3.72 -3.77 1.99
CA LYS A 69 -4.86 -4.56 1.55
C LYS A 69 -6.15 -4.26 2.33
N TYR A 70 -6.06 -3.99 3.62
CA TYR A 70 -7.22 -3.78 4.48
C TYR A 70 -7.35 -2.32 4.94
N PRO A 71 -8.58 -1.82 5.15
CA PRO A 71 -8.82 -0.49 5.68
C PRO A 71 -8.15 -0.30 7.05
N ARG A 72 -7.62 0.91 7.30
CA ARG A 72 -7.08 1.30 8.62
C ARG A 72 -8.20 1.74 9.59
N ALA A 73 -9.34 1.07 9.53
CA ALA A 73 -10.52 1.38 10.33
C ALA A 73 -10.99 0.12 11.06
N GLY A 74 -11.84 0.30 12.07
CA GLY A 74 -12.55 -0.80 12.70
C GLY A 74 -13.63 -1.39 11.79
N PHE A 75 -14.41 -2.32 12.33
CA PHE A 75 -15.62 -2.80 11.66
C PHE A 75 -16.64 -1.68 11.52
N ASN A 76 -17.47 -1.76 10.48
CA ASN A 76 -18.57 -0.83 10.34
C ASN A 76 -19.64 -1.07 11.42
N ASP A 77 -20.41 -0.02 11.71
CA ASP A 77 -21.55 -0.10 12.64
C ASP A 77 -22.60 -1.11 12.13
N THR A 78 -22.88 -1.06 10.82
CA THR A 78 -23.74 -2.03 10.13
C THR A 78 -22.91 -2.90 9.19
N MET A 79 -23.09 -4.22 9.29
CA MET A 79 -22.36 -5.18 8.47
C MET A 79 -22.78 -5.06 7.01
N THR A 80 -21.84 -4.73 6.12
CA THR A 80 -22.09 -4.65 4.67
C THR A 80 -21.69 -5.94 3.97
N GLU A 81 -22.21 -6.19 2.77
CA GLU A 81 -21.81 -7.36 1.97
C GLU A 81 -20.31 -7.35 1.65
N GLN A 82 -19.74 -6.18 1.36
CA GLN A 82 -18.31 -6.01 1.12
C GLN A 82 -17.47 -6.39 2.35
N GLU A 83 -17.89 -5.93 3.53
CA GLU A 83 -17.22 -6.28 4.79
C GLU A 83 -17.36 -7.77 5.10
N ALA A 84 -18.53 -8.35 4.84
CA ALA A 84 -18.76 -9.78 5.03
C ALA A 84 -17.86 -10.65 4.14
N LEU A 85 -17.68 -10.26 2.87
CA LEU A 85 -16.73 -10.92 1.95
C LEU A 85 -15.29 -10.81 2.47
N MET A 86 -14.89 -9.62 2.93
CA MET A 86 -13.56 -9.39 3.52
C MET A 86 -13.32 -10.23 4.78
N ILE A 87 -14.31 -10.32 5.68
CA ILE A 87 -14.24 -11.14 6.90
C ILE A 87 -14.12 -12.63 6.56
N MET A 88 -14.85 -13.11 5.56
CA MET A 88 -14.80 -14.50 5.11
C MET A 88 -13.54 -14.82 4.28
N GLY A 89 -12.79 -13.79 3.86
CA GLY A 89 -11.59 -13.92 3.04
C GLY A 89 -11.90 -14.43 1.64
N ILE A 90 -13.06 -14.08 1.08
CA ILE A 90 -13.49 -14.44 -0.26
C ILE A 90 -13.20 -13.25 -1.17
N GLU A 91 -12.34 -13.41 -2.16
CA GLU A 91 -11.87 -12.33 -3.04
C GLU A 91 -11.72 -12.81 -4.49
N GLY A 92 -11.78 -11.87 -5.44
CA GLY A 92 -11.48 -12.11 -6.86
C GLY A 92 -12.39 -13.16 -7.49
N ASP A 93 -11.80 -14.15 -8.15
CA ASP A 93 -12.50 -15.21 -8.89
C ASP A 93 -13.38 -16.08 -7.97
N GLU A 94 -13.05 -16.19 -6.68
CA GLU A 94 -13.87 -16.95 -5.71
C GLU A 94 -15.27 -16.34 -5.55
N ILE A 95 -15.43 -15.04 -5.79
CA ILE A 95 -16.74 -14.36 -5.75
C ILE A 95 -17.62 -14.83 -6.91
N MET A 96 -17.05 -15.09 -8.09
CA MET A 96 -17.79 -15.50 -9.30
C MET A 96 -18.26 -16.97 -9.23
N HIS A 97 -17.52 -17.78 -8.49
CA HIS A 97 -17.77 -19.22 -8.28
C HIS A 97 -18.30 -19.54 -6.89
N MET A 98 -18.91 -18.57 -6.21
CA MET A 98 -19.33 -18.72 -4.83
C MET A 98 -20.48 -19.74 -4.70
N ASP A 99 -20.28 -20.74 -3.84
CA ASP A 99 -21.26 -21.78 -3.52
C ASP A 99 -21.50 -21.84 -1.99
N LYS A 100 -22.69 -22.26 -1.58
CA LYS A 100 -23.07 -22.37 -0.15
C LYS A 100 -22.15 -23.30 0.61
N LYS A 101 -21.58 -24.30 -0.07
CA LYS A 101 -20.59 -25.21 0.51
C LYS A 101 -19.29 -24.47 0.89
N LEU A 102 -18.80 -23.60 -0.01
CA LEU A 102 -17.59 -22.79 0.23
C LEU A 102 -17.81 -21.85 1.43
N LEU A 103 -18.94 -21.15 1.47
CA LEU A 103 -19.27 -20.26 2.58
C LEU A 103 -19.29 -21.00 3.92
N LYS A 104 -19.95 -22.17 3.97
CA LYS A 104 -20.01 -23.00 5.18
C LYS A 104 -18.63 -23.48 5.63
N GLU A 105 -17.76 -23.83 4.68
CA GLU A 105 -16.40 -24.26 4.97
C GLU A 105 -15.54 -23.12 5.55
N ARG A 106 -15.57 -21.95 4.91
CA ARG A 106 -14.86 -20.73 5.37
C ARG A 106 -15.34 -20.33 6.75
N TYR A 107 -16.66 -20.26 6.95
CA TYR A 107 -17.27 -19.97 8.25
C TYR A 107 -16.80 -20.95 9.34
N ARG A 108 -16.85 -22.26 9.07
CA ARG A 108 -16.41 -23.26 10.06
C ARG A 108 -14.94 -23.07 10.43
N LYS A 109 -14.07 -22.85 9.44
CA LYS A 109 -12.63 -22.63 9.66
C LYS A 109 -12.38 -21.41 10.54
N LEU A 110 -13.03 -20.28 10.23
CA LEU A 110 -12.89 -19.04 10.97
C LEU A 110 -13.47 -19.15 12.39
N MET A 111 -14.64 -19.77 12.54
CA MET A 111 -15.27 -19.93 13.85
C MET A 111 -14.45 -20.85 14.74
N VAL A 112 -13.89 -21.95 14.22
CA VAL A 112 -13.04 -22.86 15.02
C VAL A 112 -11.81 -22.15 15.57
N MET A 113 -11.22 -21.21 14.82
CA MET A 113 -10.06 -20.43 15.25
C MET A 113 -10.42 -19.31 16.22
N ASN A 114 -11.61 -18.73 16.09
CA ASN A 114 -12.01 -17.53 16.82
C ASN A 114 -13.10 -17.78 17.87
N HIS A 115 -13.47 -19.04 18.15
CA HIS A 115 -14.53 -19.37 19.09
C HIS A 115 -14.15 -18.90 20.51
N PRO A 116 -15.07 -18.29 21.27
CA PRO A 116 -14.79 -17.80 22.61
C PRO A 116 -14.33 -18.90 23.57
N ASP A 117 -14.93 -20.09 23.48
CA ASP A 117 -14.53 -21.26 24.28
C ASP A 117 -13.09 -21.73 24.00
N LYS A 118 -12.47 -21.24 22.92
CA LYS A 118 -11.08 -21.53 22.53
C LYS A 118 -10.17 -20.32 22.67
N LEU A 119 -10.47 -19.43 23.63
CA LEU A 119 -9.74 -18.17 23.86
C LEU A 119 -9.86 -17.16 22.70
N GLY A 120 -10.88 -17.31 21.85
CA GLY A 120 -11.22 -16.35 20.82
C GLY A 120 -12.00 -15.14 21.37
N SER A 121 -12.13 -14.10 20.55
CA SER A 121 -12.90 -12.91 20.92
C SER A 121 -14.38 -13.11 20.62
N GLN A 122 -15.23 -12.95 21.64
CA GLN A 122 -16.70 -12.94 21.50
C GLN A 122 -17.16 -11.97 20.40
N TYR A 123 -16.59 -10.77 20.39
CA TYR A 123 -16.92 -9.74 19.40
C TYR A 123 -16.57 -10.19 17.97
N LEU A 124 -15.41 -10.83 17.80
CA LEU A 124 -14.99 -11.32 16.49
C LEU A 124 -15.86 -12.49 16.02
N SER A 125 -16.22 -13.42 16.91
CA SER A 125 -17.16 -14.50 16.59
C SER A 125 -18.52 -13.95 16.16
N GLN A 126 -19.02 -12.91 16.84
CA GLN A 126 -20.26 -12.22 16.47
C GLN A 126 -20.16 -11.58 15.08
N LYS A 127 -19.05 -10.92 14.76
CA LYS A 127 -18.82 -10.34 13.41
C LYS A 127 -18.75 -11.42 12.32
N ILE A 128 -18.15 -12.58 12.61
CA ILE A 128 -18.14 -13.73 11.69
C ILE A 128 -19.56 -14.28 11.47
N ASN A 129 -20.38 -14.37 12.53
CA ASN A 129 -21.78 -14.78 12.41
C ASN A 129 -22.60 -13.81 11.56
N GLN A 130 -22.46 -12.50 11.82
CA GLN A 130 -23.12 -11.45 11.04
C GLN A 130 -22.74 -11.54 9.55
N ALA A 131 -21.45 -11.71 9.25
CA ALA A 131 -20.97 -11.83 7.88
C ALA A 131 -21.59 -13.05 7.16
N LYS A 132 -21.69 -14.20 7.84
CA LYS A 132 -22.36 -15.39 7.29
C LYS A 132 -23.81 -15.10 6.94
N ASP A 133 -24.55 -14.50 7.87
CA ASP A 133 -25.99 -14.26 7.70
C ASP A 133 -26.31 -13.23 6.59
N ILE A 134 -25.43 -12.24 6.41
CA ILE A 134 -25.52 -11.28 5.30
C ILE A 134 -25.28 -11.99 3.97
N LEU A 135 -24.21 -12.79 3.86
CA LEU A 135 -23.89 -13.50 2.62
C LEU A 135 -24.95 -14.56 2.27
N ASP A 136 -25.48 -15.29 3.24
CA ASP A 136 -26.55 -16.28 3.01
C ASP A 136 -27.81 -15.66 2.37
N LYS A 137 -28.07 -14.38 2.63
CA LYS A 137 -29.19 -13.61 2.07
C LYS A 137 -28.82 -12.84 0.79
N SER A 138 -27.53 -12.79 0.46
CA SER A 138 -27.03 -12.04 -0.68
C SER A 138 -27.50 -12.65 -2.00
N TYR A 139 -27.67 -11.78 -2.99
CA TYR A 139 -28.06 -12.18 -4.35
C TYR A 139 -27.00 -13.03 -5.04
N LEU A 140 -25.76 -13.04 -4.55
CA LEU A 140 -24.64 -13.78 -5.13
C LEU A 140 -24.87 -15.31 -5.21
N PHE A 141 -25.71 -15.87 -4.33
CA PHE A 141 -26.07 -17.29 -4.35
C PHE A 141 -27.32 -17.59 -5.17
N LYS A 142 -28.00 -16.56 -5.68
CA LYS A 142 -29.24 -16.67 -6.44
C LYS A 142 -28.89 -16.70 -7.92
N LYS A 143 -28.38 -17.84 -8.38
CA LYS A 143 -28.26 -18.18 -9.80
C LYS A 143 -29.53 -18.83 -10.31
#